data_AF-A0A093QUL0-F1
#
_entry.id   AF-A0A093QUL0-F1
#
_cell.length_a   1.000
_cell.length_b   1.000
_cell.length_c   1.000
_cell.angle_alpha   90.00
_cell.angle_beta   90.00
_cell.angle_gamma   90.00
#
_symmetry.space_group_name_H-M   'P 1'
#
loop_
_entity.id
_entity.type
_entity.pdbx_description
1 polymer ?
#
loop_
_entity_poly.entity_id
_entity_poly.type
_entity_poly.pdbx_seq_one_letter_code
_entity_poly.pdbx_strand_id
1 'polypeptide(L)'
;ENLVVPMRNGLCSQKYKPVDYKHLYELAAVAKMASAKIQLKIKKTEQVAKSNKEQMLLKQHRQVWWQEHKRLSESRQKAEAEIKTFLDEVSHKNNFFLDMRHLEHKLSKERDTYQTNTVVPIWQLKENLKFRLSEMQCYISEESCLKFKFNPVEMLQQIKFVKKQQKAILEFLILESLALERELEDYKTNALAHSFEAKNGLFLEIPSALLSLECPYPDLKTLIINEYQKLASGYWSKLQEMDQQLKVLHRNTEWKEDDQWVFQTVINQYPSDLQRRRTLYLDMLQRHLPHKSRHDLIVHEKAWDGYHFLRNQRRVLILNWAQARKAFLLKAMTTVAEASAVHETEAVFANTRQKQQEICADLKAKV
;
A
#
# COMPACT_ATOMS: atom_id res chain seq x y z
N GLU A 1 28.08 -115.76 15.84
CA GLU A 1 28.31 -115.29 17.21
C GLU A 1 29.41 -114.22 17.19
N ASN A 2 29.36 -113.30 18.17
CA ASN A 2 30.37 -112.29 18.55
C ASN A 2 29.94 -110.82 18.41
N LEU A 3 29.23 -110.37 19.45
CA LEU A 3 29.36 -109.03 20.02
C LEU A 3 30.84 -108.72 20.29
N VAL A 4 31.42 -107.72 19.63
CA VAL A 4 32.66 -107.05 20.08
C VAL A 4 32.62 -105.56 19.74
N VAL A 5 32.37 -104.78 20.80
CA VAL A 5 33.01 -103.54 21.25
C VAL A 5 33.04 -102.30 20.32
N PRO A 6 32.53 -101.14 20.81
CA PRO A 6 32.70 -99.84 20.19
C PRO A 6 34.07 -99.25 20.57
N MET A 7 34.80 -98.71 19.60
CA MET A 7 35.90 -97.80 19.93
C MET A 7 36.12 -96.72 18.86
N ARG A 8 35.94 -95.48 19.35
CA ARG A 8 36.85 -94.36 19.14
C ARG A 8 37.01 -93.82 17.71
N ASN A 9 36.38 -92.67 17.48
CA ASN A 9 37.04 -91.35 17.51
C ASN A 9 36.29 -90.36 16.62
N GLY A 10 35.23 -89.76 17.17
CA GLY A 10 34.75 -88.45 16.73
C GLY A 10 35.02 -87.47 17.86
N LEU A 11 36.20 -86.83 17.85
CA LEU A 11 36.52 -85.68 18.70
C LEU A 11 35.66 -84.48 18.22
N CYS A 12 34.36 -84.53 18.50
CA CYS A 12 33.51 -83.34 18.43
C CYS A 12 33.89 -82.46 19.62
N SER A 13 34.74 -81.47 19.36
CA SER A 13 35.06 -80.42 20.30
C SER A 13 33.78 -79.80 20.88
N GLN A 14 33.47 -80.08 22.15
CA GLN A 14 32.47 -79.37 22.94
C GLN A 14 32.98 -77.96 23.31
N LYS A 15 33.30 -77.13 22.31
CA LYS A 15 33.83 -75.78 22.52
C LYS A 15 32.75 -74.70 22.70
N TYR A 16 31.47 -75.06 22.60
CA TYR A 16 30.37 -74.09 22.72
C TYR A 16 29.40 -74.54 23.81
N LYS A 17 29.26 -73.73 24.87
CA LYS A 17 28.20 -73.88 25.87
C LYS A 17 26.84 -73.72 25.17
N PRO A 18 25.79 -74.47 25.56
CA PRO A 18 24.45 -74.29 25.01
C PRO A 18 24.01 -72.83 25.22
N VAL A 19 23.68 -72.14 24.13
CA VAL A 19 23.24 -70.75 24.16
C VAL A 19 21.82 -70.72 24.71
N ASP A 20 21.63 -70.04 25.84
CA ASP A 20 20.30 -69.82 26.42
C ASP A 20 19.58 -68.73 25.62
N TYR A 21 18.89 -69.16 24.56
CA TYR A 21 18.09 -68.28 23.71
C TYR A 21 17.00 -67.55 24.49
N LYS A 22 16.45 -68.15 25.55
CA LYS A 22 15.40 -67.52 26.36
C LYS A 22 15.97 -66.32 27.12
N HIS A 23 17.12 -66.49 27.74
CA HIS A 23 17.84 -65.39 28.39
C HIS A 23 18.24 -64.28 27.40
N LEU A 24 18.68 -64.63 26.19
CA LEU A 24 18.99 -63.64 25.15
C LEU A 24 17.75 -62.86 24.68
N TYR A 25 16.60 -63.52 24.53
CA TYR A 25 15.34 -62.84 24.19
C TYR A 25 14.89 -61.89 25.29
N GLU A 26 15.05 -62.27 26.56
CA GLU A 26 14.75 -61.41 27.71
C GLU A 26 15.68 -60.19 27.74
N LEU A 27 16.99 -60.38 27.55
CA LEU A 27 17.96 -59.28 27.44
C LEU A 27 17.64 -58.35 26.26
N ALA A 28 17.30 -58.90 25.09
CA ALA A 28 16.92 -58.12 23.93
C ALA A 28 15.61 -57.35 24.14
N ALA A 29 14.63 -57.95 24.83
CA ALA A 29 13.38 -57.28 25.19
C ALA A 29 13.63 -56.12 26.17
N VAL A 30 14.47 -56.32 27.18
CA VAL A 30 14.88 -55.26 28.13
C VAL A 30 15.61 -54.13 27.41
N ALA A 31 16.57 -54.46 26.52
CA ALA A 31 17.28 -53.47 25.72
C ALA A 31 16.34 -52.69 24.77
N LYS A 32 15.36 -53.37 24.16
CA LYS A 32 14.33 -52.75 23.32
C LYS A 32 13.44 -51.78 24.11
N MET A 33 13.02 -52.17 25.32
CA MET A 33 12.26 -51.30 26.23
C MET A 33 13.07 -50.09 26.69
N ALA A 34 14.35 -50.28 27.01
CA ALA A 34 15.27 -49.20 27.37
C ALA A 34 15.48 -48.22 26.21
N SER A 35 15.69 -48.74 24.99
CA SER A 35 15.79 -47.94 23.77
C SER A 35 14.52 -47.14 23.49
N ALA A 36 13.33 -47.75 23.61
CA ALA A 36 12.06 -47.06 23.47
C ALA A 36 11.89 -45.92 24.49
N LYS A 37 12.34 -46.13 25.74
CA LYS A 37 12.34 -45.09 26.78
C LYS A 37 13.28 -43.92 26.44
N ILE A 38 14.45 -44.20 25.85
CA ILE A 38 15.39 -43.18 25.38
C ILE A 38 14.79 -42.41 24.20
N GLN A 39 14.22 -43.09 23.21
CA GLN A 39 13.55 -42.46 22.07
C GLN A 39 12.39 -41.55 22.52
N LEU A 40 11.60 -41.99 23.51
CA LEU A 40 10.54 -41.16 24.09
C LEU A 40 11.10 -39.90 24.75
N LYS A 41 12.21 -40.00 25.48
CA LYS A 41 12.89 -38.84 26.08
C LYS A 41 13.40 -37.87 24.99
N ILE A 42 14.03 -38.39 23.93
CA ILE A 42 14.50 -37.59 22.80
C ILE A 42 13.34 -36.82 22.15
N LYS A 43 12.23 -37.51 21.82
CA LYS A 43 11.04 -36.87 21.25
C LYS A 43 10.47 -35.76 22.15
N LYS A 44 10.44 -35.99 23.47
CA LYS A 44 10.00 -34.97 24.45
C LYS A 44 10.94 -33.76 24.46
N THR A 45 12.25 -33.98 24.50
CA THR A 45 13.23 -32.88 24.47
C THR A 45 13.17 -32.08 23.17
N GLU A 46 12.98 -32.75 22.03
CA GLU A 46 12.80 -32.10 20.73
C GLU A 46 11.53 -31.24 20.69
N GLN A 47 10.42 -31.74 21.24
CA GLN A 47 9.17 -30.99 21.31
C GLN A 47 9.30 -29.73 22.17
N VAL A 48 9.94 -29.84 23.35
CA VAL A 48 10.22 -28.69 24.21
C VAL A 48 11.14 -27.69 23.51
N ALA A 49 12.19 -28.16 22.84
CA ALA A 49 13.09 -27.30 22.08
C ALA A 49 12.38 -26.56 20.93
N LYS A 50 11.48 -27.24 20.20
CA LYS A 50 10.64 -26.63 19.15
C LYS A 50 9.70 -25.57 19.74
N SER A 51 9.02 -25.88 20.84
CA SER A 51 8.11 -24.94 21.50
C SER A 51 8.84 -23.70 22.04
N ASN A 52 10.02 -23.88 22.64
CA ASN A 52 10.83 -22.77 23.14
C ASN A 52 11.31 -21.86 22.00
N LYS A 53 11.76 -22.44 20.87
CA LYS A 53 12.15 -21.66 19.68
C LYS A 53 10.98 -20.84 19.14
N GLU A 54 9.79 -21.45 19.06
CA GLU A 54 8.57 -20.80 18.62
C GLU A 54 8.17 -19.64 19.55
N GLN A 55 8.21 -19.86 20.87
CA GLN A 55 7.93 -18.81 21.85
C GLN A 55 8.91 -17.63 21.74
N MET A 56 10.20 -17.91 21.51
CA MET A 56 11.19 -16.85 21.30
C MET A 56 10.92 -16.04 20.02
N LEU A 57 10.59 -16.70 18.91
CA LEU A 57 10.23 -16.03 17.66
C LEU A 57 8.98 -15.15 17.83
N LEU A 58 7.93 -15.68 18.48
CA LEU A 58 6.71 -14.91 18.74
C LEU A 58 6.96 -13.69 19.63
N LYS A 59 7.87 -13.79 20.61
CA LYS A 59 8.28 -12.63 21.42
C LYS A 59 8.96 -11.56 20.57
N GLN A 60 9.84 -11.96 19.64
CA GLN A 60 10.50 -11.03 18.72
C GLN A 60 9.49 -10.35 17.80
N HIS A 61 8.56 -11.09 17.21
CA HIS A 61 7.50 -10.52 16.36
C HIS A 61 6.61 -9.53 17.11
N ARG A 62 6.19 -9.88 18.33
CA ARG A 62 5.41 -8.96 19.17
C ARG A 62 6.16 -7.67 19.46
N GLN A 63 7.46 -7.75 19.74
CA GLN A 63 8.27 -6.56 19.97
C GLN A 63 8.33 -5.66 18.73
N VAL A 64 8.55 -6.25 17.55
CA VAL A 64 8.55 -5.51 16.28
C VAL A 64 7.21 -4.82 16.06
N TRP A 65 6.10 -5.55 16.22
CA TRP A 65 4.76 -5.00 16.03
C TRP A 65 4.42 -3.88 17.02
N TRP A 66 4.86 -3.98 18.27
CA TRP A 66 4.67 -2.91 19.24
C TRP A 66 5.42 -1.63 18.85
N GLN A 67 6.66 -1.76 18.40
CA GLN A 67 7.45 -0.62 17.92
C GLN A 67 6.83 -0.01 16.66
N GLU A 68 6.41 -0.85 15.73
CA GLU A 68 5.80 -0.44 14.47
C GLU A 68 4.45 0.25 14.70
N HIS A 69 3.61 -0.28 15.59
CA HIS A 69 2.35 0.34 15.95
C HIS A 69 2.55 1.73 16.53
N LYS A 70 3.53 1.90 17.42
CA LYS A 70 3.90 3.21 17.98
C LYS A 70 4.34 4.17 16.86
N ARG A 71 5.26 3.75 16.00
CA ARG A 71 5.75 4.55 14.86
C ARG A 71 4.61 4.99 13.93
N LEU A 72 3.73 4.07 13.56
CA LEU A 72 2.59 4.34 12.69
C LEU A 72 1.58 5.28 13.35
N SER A 73 1.34 5.12 14.66
CA SER A 73 0.46 6.02 15.41
C SER A 73 1.00 7.46 15.44
N GLU A 74 2.29 7.63 15.73
CA GLU A 74 2.96 8.93 15.71
C GLU A 74 2.96 9.54 14.30
N SER A 75 3.29 8.75 13.28
CA SER A 75 3.27 9.19 11.88
C SER A 75 1.87 9.59 11.43
N ARG A 76 0.84 8.86 11.86
CA ARG A 76 -0.56 9.19 11.57
C ARG A 76 -0.95 10.52 12.21
N GLN A 77 -0.66 10.69 13.50
CA GLN A 77 -0.95 11.94 14.21
C GLN A 77 -0.26 13.14 13.55
N LYS A 78 1.00 12.98 13.13
CA LYS A 78 1.75 14.01 12.39
C LYS A 78 1.09 14.34 11.06
N ALA A 79 0.75 13.34 10.26
CA ALA A 79 0.10 13.55 8.96
C ALA A 79 -1.30 14.18 9.11
N GLU A 80 -2.08 13.75 10.10
CA GLU A 80 -3.39 14.34 10.41
C GLU A 80 -3.24 15.83 10.82
N ALA A 81 -2.22 16.15 11.62
CA ALA A 81 -1.92 17.54 11.99
C ALA A 81 -1.49 18.37 10.76
N GLU A 82 -0.61 17.85 9.90
CA GLU A 82 -0.18 18.53 8.67
C GLU A 82 -1.35 18.77 7.71
N ILE A 83 -2.22 17.77 7.52
CA ILE A 83 -3.44 17.90 6.71
C ILE A 83 -4.35 18.97 7.30
N LYS A 84 -4.55 18.97 8.62
CA LYS A 84 -5.38 19.98 9.29
C LYS A 84 -4.82 21.38 9.09
N THR A 85 -3.53 21.58 9.32
CA THR A 85 -2.85 22.87 9.09
C THR A 85 -2.99 23.31 7.63
N PHE A 86 -2.79 22.40 6.67
CA PHE A 86 -2.95 22.69 5.25
C PHE A 86 -4.39 23.10 4.91
N LEU A 87 -5.38 22.38 5.44
CA LEU A 87 -6.79 22.71 5.24
C LEU A 87 -7.14 24.07 5.87
N ASP A 88 -6.62 24.36 7.05
CA ASP A 88 -6.82 25.64 7.72
C ASP A 88 -6.15 26.79 6.94
N GLU A 89 -4.93 26.63 6.45
CA GLU A 89 -4.23 27.66 5.66
C GLU A 89 -4.84 27.90 4.28
N VAL A 90 -5.29 26.85 3.59
CA VAL A 90 -5.79 26.94 2.20
C VAL A 90 -7.29 27.23 2.15
N SER A 91 -8.07 26.87 3.18
CA SER A 91 -9.49 27.23 3.28
C SER A 91 -9.75 28.73 3.29
N HIS A 92 -8.77 29.54 3.72
CA HIS A 92 -8.86 30.99 3.69
C HIS A 92 -8.53 31.61 2.31
N LYS A 93 -7.97 30.82 1.37
CA LYS A 93 -7.47 31.32 0.07
C LYS A 93 -8.16 30.70 -1.16
N ASN A 94 -8.76 29.52 -1.05
CA ASN A 94 -9.33 28.79 -2.18
C ASN A 94 -10.80 28.39 -1.94
N ASN A 95 -11.68 28.82 -2.86
CA ASN A 95 -13.13 28.54 -2.83
C ASN A 95 -13.48 27.03 -2.83
N PHE A 96 -12.64 26.18 -3.44
CA PHE A 96 -12.85 24.73 -3.48
C PHE A 96 -12.96 24.07 -2.09
N PHE A 97 -12.19 24.54 -1.10
CA PHE A 97 -12.23 23.97 0.26
C PHE A 97 -13.48 24.42 1.04
N LEU A 98 -14.05 25.58 0.69
CA LEU A 98 -15.35 26.02 1.21
C LEU A 98 -16.47 25.13 0.66
N ASP A 99 -16.43 24.81 -0.63
CA ASP A 99 -17.40 23.90 -1.26
C ASP A 99 -17.34 22.49 -0.65
N MET A 100 -16.13 21.97 -0.40
CA MET A 100 -15.92 20.70 0.30
C MET A 100 -16.50 20.71 1.72
N ARG A 101 -16.26 21.77 2.51
CA ARG A 101 -16.82 21.91 3.86
C ARG A 101 -18.35 22.03 3.83
N HIS A 102 -18.89 22.73 2.84
CA HIS A 102 -20.33 22.82 2.63
C HIS A 102 -20.94 21.44 2.28
N LEU A 103 -20.28 20.66 1.43
CA LEU A 103 -20.68 19.29 1.11
C LEU A 103 -20.63 18.37 2.34
N GLU A 104 -19.55 18.44 3.14
CA GLU A 104 -19.44 17.70 4.40
C GLU A 104 -20.61 18.02 5.34
N HIS A 105 -20.92 19.30 5.52
CA HIS A 105 -22.04 19.72 6.36
C HIS A 105 -23.38 19.22 5.83
N LYS A 106 -23.59 19.29 4.50
CA LYS A 106 -24.79 18.77 3.84
C LYS A 106 -24.94 17.26 4.06
N LEU A 107 -23.88 16.49 3.85
CA LEU A 107 -23.87 15.04 4.06
C LEU A 107 -24.11 14.66 5.52
N SER A 108 -23.53 15.41 6.47
CA SER A 108 -23.79 15.19 7.90
C SER A 108 -25.27 15.42 8.22
N LYS A 109 -25.87 16.50 7.72
CA LYS A 109 -27.28 16.80 7.93
C LYS A 109 -28.20 15.75 7.30
N GLU A 110 -27.89 15.29 6.09
CA GLU A 110 -28.63 14.20 5.44
C GLU A 110 -28.53 12.90 6.25
N ARG A 111 -27.34 12.58 6.77
CA ARG A 111 -27.12 11.42 7.64
C ARG A 111 -27.94 11.50 8.92
N ASP A 112 -27.93 12.65 9.61
CA ASP A 112 -28.69 12.85 10.85
C ASP A 112 -30.19 12.74 10.60
N THR A 113 -30.66 13.30 9.47
CA THR A 113 -32.06 13.21 9.02
C THR A 113 -32.43 11.77 8.73
N TYR A 114 -31.58 11.04 8.01
CA TYR A 114 -31.78 9.63 7.69
C TYR A 114 -31.80 8.74 8.94
N GLN A 115 -30.87 8.96 9.87
CA GLN A 115 -30.81 8.26 11.15
C GLN A 115 -32.08 8.53 11.95
N THR A 116 -32.53 9.78 12.03
CA THR A 116 -33.77 10.16 12.68
C THR A 116 -34.96 9.41 12.06
N ASN A 117 -35.10 9.44 10.74
CA ASN A 117 -36.23 8.83 10.04
C ASN A 117 -36.25 7.29 10.09
N THR A 118 -35.10 6.65 10.26
CA THR A 118 -34.98 5.18 10.21
C THR A 118 -34.90 4.55 11.60
N VAL A 119 -34.18 5.18 12.53
CA VAL A 119 -33.88 4.63 13.87
C VAL A 119 -34.95 5.03 14.89
N VAL A 120 -35.46 6.26 14.84
CA VAL A 120 -36.47 6.74 15.80
C VAL A 120 -37.76 5.92 15.75
N PRO A 121 -38.34 5.56 14.58
CA PRO A 121 -39.54 4.73 14.54
C PRO A 121 -39.36 3.34 15.18
N ILE A 122 -38.15 2.76 15.08
CA ILE A 122 -37.82 1.47 15.69
C ILE A 122 -37.74 1.61 17.21
N TRP A 123 -37.10 2.67 17.72
CA TRP A 123 -37.05 2.96 19.14
C TRP A 123 -38.43 3.28 19.72
N GLN A 124 -39.23 4.08 19.03
CA GLN A 124 -40.61 4.37 19.41
C GLN A 124 -41.45 3.10 19.45
N LEU A 125 -41.33 2.21 18.45
CA LEU A 125 -42.01 0.92 18.47
C LEU A 125 -41.58 0.08 19.69
N LYS A 126 -40.28 0.02 19.98
CA LYS A 126 -39.74 -0.72 21.15
C LYS A 126 -40.29 -0.18 22.47
N GLU A 127 -40.25 1.14 22.67
CA GLU A 127 -40.74 1.76 23.91
C GLU A 127 -42.27 1.65 24.03
N ASN A 128 -43.02 1.81 22.94
CA ASN A 128 -44.47 1.58 22.93
C ASN A 128 -44.82 0.14 23.29
N LEU A 129 -44.05 -0.84 22.80
CA LEU A 129 -44.26 -2.25 23.15
C LEU A 129 -43.93 -2.52 24.62
N LYS A 130 -42.86 -1.95 25.16
CA LYS A 130 -42.52 -2.07 26.60
C LYS A 130 -43.59 -1.46 27.49
N PHE A 131 -44.00 -0.23 27.19
CA PHE A 131 -45.02 0.49 27.94
C PHE A 131 -46.33 -0.30 28.01
N ARG A 132 -46.76 -0.83 26.86
CA ARG A 132 -47.99 -1.65 26.81
C ARG A 132 -47.83 -3.01 27.49
N LEU A 133 -46.65 -3.62 27.47
CA LEU A 133 -46.37 -4.84 28.24
C LEU A 133 -46.42 -4.58 29.76
N SER A 134 -45.88 -3.46 30.22
CA SER A 134 -45.96 -3.07 31.64
C SER A 134 -47.39 -2.76 32.07
N GLU A 135 -48.17 -2.06 31.24
CA GLU A 135 -49.61 -1.84 31.51
C GLU A 135 -50.36 -3.17 31.62
N MET A 136 -50.17 -4.10 30.68
CA MET A 136 -50.79 -5.43 30.73
C MET A 136 -50.44 -6.22 32.00
N GLN A 137 -49.20 -6.11 32.49
CA GLN A 137 -48.77 -6.78 33.73
C GLN A 137 -49.39 -6.15 34.98
N CYS A 138 -49.57 -4.83 35.02
CA CYS A 138 -50.25 -4.15 36.14
C CYS A 138 -51.73 -4.54 36.23
N TYR A 139 -52.44 -4.65 35.10
CA TYR A 139 -53.87 -5.02 35.09
C TYR A 139 -54.16 -6.49 35.40
N ILE A 140 -53.20 -7.40 35.21
CA ILE A 140 -53.35 -8.80 35.63
C ILE A 140 -53.28 -8.93 37.17
N SER A 141 -52.70 -7.93 37.86
CA SER A 141 -52.57 -7.88 39.31
C SER A 141 -53.76 -7.20 40.02
N GLU A 142 -54.62 -6.47 39.30
CA GLU A 142 -55.78 -5.74 39.84
C GLU A 142 -57.09 -6.33 39.28
N GLU A 143 -57.85 -6.99 40.15
CA GLU A 143 -59.03 -7.82 39.80
C GLU A 143 -60.29 -7.03 39.36
N SER A 144 -60.16 -5.77 38.95
CA SER A 144 -61.28 -4.96 38.45
C SER A 144 -61.18 -4.76 36.95
N CYS A 145 -61.79 -5.69 36.22
CA CYS A 145 -61.95 -5.66 34.78
C CYS A 145 -62.95 -4.56 34.39
N LEU A 146 -62.49 -3.43 33.83
CA LEU A 146 -63.32 -2.55 32.99
C LEU A 146 -62.45 -1.59 32.14
N LYS A 147 -62.46 -1.84 30.83
CA LYS A 147 -62.09 -0.93 29.71
C LYS A 147 -60.61 -0.73 29.33
N PHE A 148 -59.78 -1.78 29.31
CA PHE A 148 -58.60 -1.73 28.42
C PHE A 148 -58.93 -2.37 27.07
N LYS A 149 -59.12 -1.53 26.04
CA LYS A 149 -59.39 -1.95 24.66
C LYS A 149 -58.07 -2.35 24.00
N PHE A 150 -57.45 -3.44 24.45
CA PHE A 150 -56.24 -3.98 23.83
C PHE A 150 -56.59 -4.50 22.44
N ASN A 151 -56.06 -3.88 21.39
CA ASN A 151 -56.21 -4.37 20.03
C ASN A 151 -54.91 -5.07 19.57
N PRO A 152 -54.79 -6.41 19.75
CA PRO A 152 -53.61 -7.16 19.31
C PRO A 152 -53.41 -7.09 17.79
N VAL A 153 -54.49 -6.88 17.04
CA VAL A 153 -54.46 -6.83 15.57
C VAL A 153 -53.77 -5.55 15.09
N GLU A 154 -54.11 -4.40 15.68
CA GLU A 154 -53.45 -3.11 15.38
C GLU A 154 -51.96 -3.14 15.73
N MET A 155 -51.59 -3.77 16.86
CA MET A 155 -50.18 -3.91 17.26
C MET A 155 -49.39 -4.77 16.27
N LEU A 156 -49.93 -5.93 15.89
CA LEU A 156 -49.29 -6.80 14.90
C LEU A 156 -49.19 -6.10 13.54
N GLN A 157 -50.18 -5.29 13.17
CA GLN A 157 -50.13 -4.46 11.97
C GLN A 157 -49.02 -3.40 12.04
N GLN A 158 -48.87 -2.70 13.17
CA GLN A 158 -47.82 -1.70 13.37
C GLN A 158 -46.40 -2.33 13.32
N ILE A 159 -46.20 -3.49 13.96
CA ILE A 159 -44.93 -4.23 13.90
C ILE A 159 -44.64 -4.68 12.46
N LYS A 160 -45.64 -5.24 11.76
CA LYS A 160 -45.49 -5.66 10.35
C LYS A 160 -45.17 -4.48 9.44
N PHE A 161 -45.80 -3.33 9.68
CA PHE A 161 -45.55 -2.11 8.93
C PHE A 161 -44.10 -1.62 9.09
N VAL A 162 -43.62 -1.46 10.33
CA VAL A 162 -42.24 -1.02 10.60
C VAL A 162 -41.21 -2.02 10.06
N LYS A 163 -41.47 -3.34 10.19
CA LYS A 163 -40.60 -4.36 9.59
C LYS A 163 -40.54 -4.26 8.07
N LYS A 164 -41.69 -4.04 7.41
CA LYS A 164 -41.78 -3.88 5.95
C LYS A 164 -41.04 -2.61 5.51
N GLN A 165 -41.21 -1.52 6.24
CA GLN A 165 -40.52 -0.25 6.01
C GLN A 165 -39.00 -0.41 6.13
N GLN A 166 -38.51 -1.02 7.21
CA GLN A 166 -37.08 -1.23 7.43
C GLN A 166 -36.46 -2.13 6.36
N LYS A 167 -37.20 -3.18 5.93
CA LYS A 167 -36.76 -4.05 4.84
C LYS A 167 -36.62 -3.27 3.52
N ALA A 168 -37.62 -2.47 3.16
CA ALA A 168 -37.57 -1.65 1.95
C ALA A 168 -36.42 -0.62 1.97
N ILE A 169 -36.17 -0.01 3.13
CA ILE A 169 -35.06 0.93 3.32
C ILE A 169 -33.71 0.21 3.12
N LEU A 170 -33.54 -0.99 3.67
CA LEU A 170 -32.30 -1.76 3.53
C LEU A 170 -32.06 -2.21 2.09
N GLU A 171 -33.11 -2.64 1.39
CA GLU A 171 -33.05 -2.98 -0.04
C GLU A 171 -32.66 -1.76 -0.88
N PHE A 172 -33.24 -0.58 -0.61
CA PHE A 172 -32.88 0.66 -1.27
C PHE A 172 -31.40 1.04 -1.02
N LEU A 173 -30.93 0.97 0.22
CA LEU A 173 -29.53 1.27 0.57
C LEU A 173 -28.54 0.35 -0.15
N ILE A 174 -28.86 -0.93 -0.30
CA ILE A 174 -27.99 -1.87 -1.03
C ILE A 174 -27.89 -1.48 -2.50
N LEU A 175 -29.00 -1.07 -3.12
CA LEU A 175 -29.00 -0.61 -4.51
C LEU A 175 -28.22 0.69 -4.67
N GLU A 176 -28.40 1.64 -3.75
CA GLU A 176 -27.67 2.91 -3.72
C GLU A 176 -26.17 2.68 -3.53
N SER A 177 -25.76 1.80 -2.60
CA SER A 177 -24.33 1.50 -2.39
C SER A 177 -23.70 0.89 -3.63
N LEU A 178 -24.39 -0.04 -4.29
CA LEU A 178 -23.92 -0.65 -5.54
C LEU A 178 -23.83 0.37 -6.68
N ALA A 179 -24.75 1.34 -6.75
CA ALA A 179 -24.69 2.41 -7.74
C ALA A 179 -23.48 3.32 -7.49
N LEU A 180 -23.28 3.75 -6.24
CA LEU A 180 -22.14 4.57 -5.84
C LEU A 180 -20.80 3.86 -6.07
N GLU A 181 -20.70 2.56 -5.78
CA GLU A 181 -19.50 1.77 -6.06
C GLU A 181 -19.16 1.76 -7.56
N ARG A 182 -20.17 1.66 -8.44
CA ARG A 182 -19.96 1.73 -9.90
C ARG A 182 -19.52 3.12 -10.34
N GLU A 183 -20.17 4.17 -9.85
CA GLU A 183 -19.78 5.55 -10.15
C GLU A 183 -18.33 5.83 -9.73
N LEU A 184 -17.94 5.40 -8.53
CA LEU A 184 -16.58 5.56 -8.03
C LEU A 184 -15.54 4.83 -8.88
N GLU A 185 -15.85 3.63 -9.38
CA GLU A 185 -14.92 2.89 -10.26
C GLU A 185 -14.79 3.58 -11.62
N ASP A 186 -15.87 4.15 -12.17
CA ASP A 186 -15.82 4.97 -13.39
C ASP A 186 -14.97 6.24 -13.18
N TYR A 187 -15.12 6.94 -12.05
CA TYR A 187 -14.27 8.10 -11.74
C TYR A 187 -12.80 7.72 -11.58
N LYS A 188 -12.51 6.57 -10.97
CA LYS A 188 -11.14 6.07 -10.80
C LYS A 188 -10.47 5.80 -12.14
N THR A 189 -11.17 5.17 -13.09
CA THR A 189 -10.62 4.94 -14.44
C THR A 189 -10.35 6.26 -15.17
N ASN A 190 -11.28 7.22 -15.10
CA ASN A 190 -11.13 8.55 -15.69
C ASN A 190 -9.99 9.38 -15.06
N ALA A 191 -9.87 9.36 -13.73
CA ALA A 191 -8.79 10.06 -13.02
C ALA A 191 -7.41 9.48 -13.34
N LEU A 192 -7.29 8.16 -13.43
CA LEU A 192 -6.04 7.49 -13.80
C LEU A 192 -5.62 7.84 -15.23
N ALA A 193 -6.57 7.84 -16.19
CA ALA A 193 -6.32 8.24 -17.57
C ALA A 193 -5.80 9.68 -17.69
N HIS A 194 -6.48 10.64 -17.05
CA HIS A 194 -6.05 12.03 -17.05
C HIS A 194 -4.71 12.27 -16.35
N SER A 195 -4.40 11.52 -15.28
CA SER A 195 -3.11 11.64 -14.60
C SER A 195 -1.92 11.16 -15.45
N PHE A 196 -2.16 10.21 -16.35
CA PHE A 196 -1.16 9.62 -17.23
C PHE A 196 -0.93 10.50 -18.46
N GLU A 197 -1.99 10.99 -19.09
CA GLU A 197 -1.90 11.91 -20.24
C GLU A 197 -1.29 13.26 -19.84
N ALA A 198 -1.70 13.85 -18.71
CA ALA A 198 -1.14 15.11 -18.23
C ALA A 198 0.35 14.98 -17.89
N LYS A 199 0.81 13.85 -17.33
CA LYS A 199 2.24 13.62 -17.04
C LYS A 199 3.10 13.48 -18.30
N ASN A 200 2.55 12.93 -19.37
CA ASN A 200 3.30 12.66 -20.60
C ASN A 200 3.38 13.91 -21.50
N GLY A 201 2.31 14.71 -21.58
CA GLY A 201 2.28 15.94 -22.40
C GLY A 201 3.17 17.06 -21.85
N LEU A 202 3.18 17.26 -20.52
CA LEU A 202 3.90 18.36 -19.87
C LEU A 202 5.44 18.23 -19.91
N PHE A 203 5.96 17.05 -20.27
CA PHE A 203 7.40 16.79 -20.25
C PHE A 203 8.12 17.36 -21.47
N LEU A 204 7.48 17.29 -22.64
CA LEU A 204 8.02 17.77 -23.92
C LEU A 204 7.55 19.19 -24.27
N GLU A 205 6.55 19.71 -23.54
CA GLU A 205 6.04 21.05 -23.75
C GLU A 205 7.13 22.11 -23.51
N ILE A 206 7.24 23.04 -24.45
CA ILE A 206 8.17 24.17 -24.36
C ILE A 206 7.63 25.11 -23.27
N PRO A 207 8.43 25.44 -22.24
CA PRO A 207 8.03 26.37 -21.20
C PRO A 207 7.61 27.71 -21.82
N SER A 208 6.45 28.23 -21.40
CA SER A 208 5.95 29.54 -21.84
C SER A 208 7.00 30.64 -21.70
N ALA A 209 7.81 30.59 -20.64
CA ALA A 209 8.94 31.49 -20.40
C ALA A 209 9.98 31.54 -21.56
N LEU A 210 10.16 30.46 -22.33
CA LEU A 210 11.03 30.47 -23.53
C LEU A 210 10.30 31.00 -24.77
N LEU A 211 8.99 30.75 -24.87
CA LEU A 211 8.18 31.22 -26.00
C LEU A 211 8.01 32.74 -25.96
N SER A 212 7.73 33.29 -24.77
CA SER A 212 7.56 34.73 -24.55
C SER A 212 8.88 35.48 -24.35
N LEU A 213 10.03 34.83 -24.56
CA LEU A 213 11.33 35.47 -24.47
C LEU A 213 11.55 36.40 -25.68
N GLU A 214 11.75 37.68 -25.41
CA GLU A 214 12.13 38.69 -26.41
C GLU A 214 13.63 38.54 -26.71
N CYS A 215 13.96 38.11 -27.93
CA CYS A 215 15.34 37.90 -28.37
C CYS A 215 15.56 38.64 -29.70
N PRO A 216 16.56 39.53 -29.79
CA PRO A 216 16.84 40.29 -31.01
C PRO A 216 17.39 39.42 -32.14
N TYR A 217 17.92 38.23 -31.82
CA TYR A 217 18.44 37.26 -32.79
C TYR A 217 17.51 36.03 -32.88
N PRO A 218 16.69 35.90 -33.93
CA PRO A 218 15.77 34.76 -34.11
C PRO A 218 16.49 33.40 -34.12
N ASP A 219 17.69 33.33 -34.70
CA ASP A 219 18.49 32.10 -34.78
C ASP A 219 18.96 31.62 -33.40
N LEU A 220 19.24 32.55 -32.48
CA LEU A 220 19.57 32.20 -31.10
C LEU A 220 18.35 31.64 -30.37
N LYS A 221 17.15 32.22 -30.61
CA LYS A 221 15.90 31.73 -30.02
C LYS A 221 15.57 30.32 -30.50
N THR A 222 15.72 30.03 -31.79
CA THR A 222 15.50 28.68 -32.33
C THR A 222 16.53 27.68 -31.80
N LEU A 223 17.80 28.06 -31.68
CA LEU A 223 18.84 27.23 -31.08
C LEU A 223 18.51 26.84 -29.64
N ILE A 224 18.10 27.80 -28.81
CA ILE A 224 17.70 27.56 -27.41
C ILE A 224 16.52 26.60 -27.33
N ILE A 225 15.50 26.77 -28.19
CA ILE A 225 14.34 25.88 -28.23
C ILE A 225 14.74 24.45 -28.63
N ASN A 226 15.59 24.31 -29.64
CA ASN A 226 16.07 23.00 -30.11
C ASN A 226 16.89 22.29 -29.04
N GLU A 227 17.78 22.99 -28.34
CA GLU A 227 18.55 22.42 -27.23
C GLU A 227 17.66 22.02 -26.05
N TYR A 228 16.60 22.79 -25.76
CA TYR A 228 15.60 22.40 -24.76
C TYR A 228 14.90 21.09 -25.16
N GLN A 229 14.44 20.98 -26.41
CA GLN A 229 13.75 19.79 -26.90
C GLN A 229 14.67 18.56 -26.89
N LYS A 230 15.94 18.73 -27.23
CA LYS A 230 16.96 17.67 -27.17
C LYS A 230 17.21 17.21 -25.72
N LEU A 231 17.27 18.15 -24.78
CA LEU A 231 17.37 17.84 -23.35
C LEU A 231 16.12 17.07 -22.87
N ALA A 232 14.93 17.61 -23.14
CA ALA A 232 13.66 17.04 -22.72
C ALA A 232 13.45 15.63 -23.30
N SER A 233 13.67 15.44 -24.60
CA SER A 233 13.58 14.13 -25.26
C SER A 233 14.58 13.12 -24.69
N GLY A 234 15.81 13.53 -24.35
CA GLY A 234 16.80 12.66 -23.72
C GLY A 234 16.36 12.12 -22.36
N TYR A 235 15.76 12.98 -21.51
CA TYR A 235 15.19 12.55 -20.23
C TYR A 235 13.93 11.70 -20.42
N TRP A 236 13.08 12.07 -21.38
CA TRP A 236 11.85 11.36 -21.69
C TRP A 236 12.10 9.93 -22.17
N SER A 237 13.03 9.72 -23.11
CA SER A 237 13.39 8.39 -23.60
C SER A 237 13.92 7.48 -22.49
N LYS A 238 14.76 8.02 -21.59
CA LYS A 238 15.24 7.28 -20.41
C LYS A 238 14.09 6.90 -19.48
N LEU A 239 13.14 7.81 -19.26
CA LEU A 239 11.99 7.56 -18.41
C LEU A 239 11.07 6.48 -19.01
N GLN A 240 10.85 6.52 -20.34
CA GLN A 240 10.11 5.49 -21.05
C GLN A 240 10.79 4.12 -20.99
N GLU A 241 12.10 4.06 -21.15
CA GLU A 241 12.88 2.83 -21.00
C GLU A 241 12.68 2.21 -19.61
N MET A 242 12.79 3.03 -18.56
CA MET A 242 12.56 2.60 -17.18
C MET A 242 11.12 2.16 -16.94
N ASP A 243 10.14 2.87 -17.51
CA ASP A 243 8.73 2.50 -17.43
C ASP A 243 8.46 1.16 -18.13
N GLN A 244 9.12 0.89 -19.24
CA GLN A 244 9.03 -0.39 -19.92
C GLN A 244 9.67 -1.51 -19.10
N GLN A 245 10.85 -1.28 -18.51
CA GLN A 245 11.51 -2.23 -17.62
C GLN A 245 10.66 -2.53 -16.37
N LEU A 246 10.02 -1.51 -15.77
CA LEU A 246 9.10 -1.69 -14.64
C LEU A 246 7.86 -2.51 -15.03
N LYS A 247 7.29 -2.28 -16.22
CA LYS A 247 6.17 -3.09 -16.73
C LYS A 247 6.56 -4.55 -16.92
N VAL A 248 7.77 -4.82 -17.44
CA VAL A 248 8.27 -6.19 -17.60
C VAL A 248 8.45 -6.86 -16.24
N LEU A 249 9.08 -6.19 -15.27
CA LEU A 249 9.24 -6.72 -13.92
C LEU A 249 7.89 -7.01 -13.24
N HIS A 250 6.90 -6.14 -13.43
CA HIS A 250 5.58 -6.32 -12.84
C HIS A 250 4.77 -7.44 -13.51
N ARG A 251 4.87 -7.61 -14.83
CA ARG A 251 4.18 -8.70 -15.56
C ARG A 251 4.77 -10.07 -15.28
N ASN A 252 6.06 -10.13 -14.96
CA ASN A 252 6.77 -11.38 -14.70
C ASN A 252 6.54 -11.94 -13.29
N THR A 253 5.66 -11.33 -12.47
CA THR A 253 5.33 -11.87 -11.15
C THR A 253 4.09 -12.76 -11.22
N GLU A 254 4.25 -14.06 -11.00
CA GLU A 254 3.16 -15.04 -10.78
C GLU A 254 2.43 -14.84 -9.42
N TRP A 255 2.49 -13.63 -8.88
CA TRP A 255 1.99 -13.29 -7.56
C TRP A 255 0.62 -12.63 -7.69
N LYS A 256 -0.34 -13.07 -6.86
CA LYS A 256 -1.63 -12.41 -6.75
C LYS A 256 -1.46 -11.04 -6.09
N GLU A 257 -2.34 -10.09 -6.40
CA GLU A 257 -2.33 -8.77 -5.79
C GLU A 257 -2.41 -8.83 -4.26
N ASP A 258 -3.26 -9.71 -3.73
CA ASP A 258 -3.37 -9.96 -2.29
C ASP A 258 -2.05 -10.47 -1.67
N ASP A 259 -1.39 -11.44 -2.33
CA ASP A 259 -0.12 -11.99 -1.87
C ASP A 259 0.99 -10.92 -1.89
N GLN A 260 1.00 -10.07 -2.92
CA GLN A 260 1.93 -8.96 -3.06
C GLN A 260 1.69 -7.88 -2.01
N TRP A 261 0.42 -7.58 -1.69
CA TRP A 261 0.06 -6.66 -0.61
C TRP A 261 0.51 -7.19 0.74
N VAL A 262 0.27 -8.47 1.04
CA VAL A 262 0.76 -9.13 2.26
C VAL A 262 2.29 -9.06 2.31
N PHE A 263 2.97 -9.37 1.20
CA PHE A 263 4.42 -9.34 1.13
C PHE A 263 4.99 -7.95 1.47
N GLN A 264 4.47 -6.92 0.81
CA GLN A 264 4.89 -5.54 1.01
C GLN A 264 4.59 -5.07 2.44
N THR A 265 3.39 -5.36 2.94
CA THR A 265 2.96 -4.96 4.28
C THR A 265 3.85 -5.58 5.34
N VAL A 266 4.10 -6.88 5.25
CA VAL A 266 4.94 -7.59 6.20
C VAL A 266 6.36 -7.02 6.16
N ILE A 267 7.01 -6.87 5.00
CA ILE A 267 8.39 -6.35 4.93
C ILE A 267 8.51 -4.94 5.54
N ASN A 268 7.53 -4.08 5.33
CA ASN A 268 7.54 -2.70 5.82
C ASN A 268 7.36 -2.59 7.35
N GLN A 269 6.78 -3.61 7.99
CA GLN A 269 6.65 -3.69 9.45
C GLN A 269 7.98 -3.97 10.14
N TYR A 270 8.97 -4.53 9.45
CA TYR A 270 10.28 -4.87 10.03
C TYR A 270 11.30 -3.79 9.66
N PRO A 271 11.79 -3.00 10.64
CA PRO A 271 12.77 -1.94 10.42
C PRO A 271 14.08 -2.46 9.81
N SER A 272 14.77 -1.61 9.04
CA SER A 272 16.04 -1.97 8.35
C SER A 272 17.21 -2.21 9.31
N ASP A 273 17.19 -1.57 10.47
CA ASP A 273 18.18 -1.65 11.55
C ASP A 273 18.03 -2.88 12.45
N LEU A 274 16.95 -3.66 12.27
CA LEU A 274 16.68 -4.85 13.07
C LEU A 274 17.69 -5.98 12.80
N GLN A 275 18.31 -6.51 13.85
CA GLN A 275 19.16 -7.69 13.71
C GLN A 275 18.34 -8.90 13.24
N ARG A 276 18.88 -9.65 12.27
CA ARG A 276 18.21 -10.83 11.65
C ARG A 276 16.84 -10.50 11.04
N ARG A 277 16.63 -9.24 10.61
CA ARG A 277 15.42 -8.76 9.92
C ARG A 277 14.89 -9.76 8.89
N ARG A 278 15.77 -10.22 8.00
CA ARG A 278 15.43 -11.17 6.92
C ARG A 278 14.89 -12.49 7.43
N THR A 279 15.45 -13.02 8.50
CA THR A 279 14.95 -14.25 9.11
C THR A 279 13.55 -14.05 9.69
N LEU A 280 13.30 -12.90 10.31
CA LEU A 280 12.02 -12.59 10.97
C LEU A 280 10.90 -12.33 9.96
N TYR A 281 11.08 -11.44 8.99
CA TYR A 281 9.99 -11.23 8.03
C TYR A 281 9.77 -12.46 7.14
N LEU A 282 10.80 -13.25 6.80
CA LEU A 282 10.57 -14.49 6.05
C LEU A 282 9.76 -15.50 6.88
N ASP A 283 10.03 -15.63 8.17
CA ASP A 283 9.21 -16.44 9.07
C ASP A 283 7.75 -15.94 9.10
N MET A 284 7.55 -14.64 9.20
CA MET A 284 6.22 -14.04 9.21
C MET A 284 5.48 -14.20 7.87
N LEU A 285 6.18 -14.04 6.76
CA LEU A 285 5.64 -14.25 5.42
C LEU A 285 5.23 -15.71 5.22
N GLN A 286 6.01 -16.68 5.70
CA GLN A 286 5.65 -18.09 5.63
C GLN A 286 4.39 -18.43 6.47
N ARG A 287 4.11 -17.66 7.53
CA ARG A 287 2.90 -17.80 8.34
C ARG A 287 1.66 -17.20 7.64
N HIS A 288 1.81 -16.05 6.99
CA HIS A 288 0.72 -15.39 6.28
C HIS A 288 0.44 -15.96 4.89
N LEU A 289 1.47 -16.53 4.25
CA LEU A 289 1.40 -17.14 2.91
C LEU A 289 1.81 -18.61 2.97
N PRO A 290 1.01 -19.48 3.63
CA PRO A 290 1.36 -20.89 3.79
C PRO A 290 1.40 -21.65 2.46
N HIS A 291 0.75 -21.12 1.42
CA HIS A 291 0.75 -21.66 0.06
C HIS A 291 2.01 -21.31 -0.76
N LYS A 292 2.88 -20.43 -0.25
CA LYS A 292 4.14 -20.04 -0.92
C LYS A 292 5.32 -20.72 -0.26
N SER A 293 6.23 -21.27 -1.06
CA SER A 293 7.44 -21.88 -0.51
C SER A 293 8.41 -20.78 -0.05
N ARG A 294 9.33 -21.16 0.85
CA ARG A 294 10.43 -20.26 1.26
C ARG A 294 11.30 -19.85 0.08
N HIS A 295 11.46 -20.73 -0.90
CA HIS A 295 12.23 -20.44 -2.11
C HIS A 295 11.55 -19.35 -2.93
N ASP A 296 10.23 -19.47 -3.16
CA ASP A 296 9.45 -18.49 -3.92
C ASP A 296 9.49 -17.11 -3.26
N LEU A 297 9.41 -17.05 -1.92
CA LEU A 297 9.56 -15.82 -1.16
C LEU A 297 10.91 -15.13 -1.38
N ILE A 298 11.99 -15.91 -1.44
CA ILE A 298 13.35 -15.38 -1.67
C ILE A 298 13.54 -14.94 -3.13
N VAL A 299 12.96 -15.68 -4.09
CA VAL A 299 12.98 -15.28 -5.50
C VAL A 299 12.21 -13.98 -5.69
N HIS A 300 11.02 -13.88 -5.09
CA HIS A 300 10.20 -12.67 -5.14
C HIS A 300 10.88 -11.48 -4.46
N GLU A 301 11.53 -11.67 -3.31
CA GLU A 301 12.34 -10.65 -2.64
C GLU A 301 13.38 -10.03 -3.58
N LYS A 302 14.14 -10.85 -4.32
CA LYS A 302 15.12 -10.33 -5.29
C LYS A 302 14.48 -9.54 -6.43
N ALA A 303 13.36 -10.03 -6.95
CA ALA A 303 12.62 -9.32 -8.00
C ALA A 303 12.05 -7.99 -7.47
N TRP A 304 11.56 -7.99 -6.24
CA TRP A 304 11.04 -6.83 -5.52
C TRP A 304 12.12 -5.79 -5.26
N ASP A 305 13.31 -6.21 -4.83
CA ASP A 305 14.46 -5.32 -4.64
C ASP A 305 14.86 -4.65 -5.96
N GLY A 306 14.91 -5.40 -7.06
CA GLY A 306 15.16 -4.87 -8.40
C GLY A 306 14.09 -3.87 -8.85
N TYR A 307 12.82 -4.20 -8.62
CA TYR A 307 11.69 -3.30 -8.90
C TYR A 307 11.78 -2.01 -8.09
N HIS A 308 12.05 -2.10 -6.78
CA HIS A 308 12.19 -0.93 -5.91
C HIS A 308 13.38 -0.07 -6.30
N PHE A 309 14.51 -0.69 -6.63
CA PHE A 309 15.69 0.02 -7.12
C PHE A 309 15.37 0.82 -8.39
N LEU A 310 14.75 0.18 -9.39
CA LEU A 310 14.39 0.83 -10.63
C LEU A 310 13.36 1.95 -10.43
N ARG A 311 12.36 1.72 -9.57
CA ARG A 311 11.37 2.73 -9.19
C ARG A 311 12.01 3.93 -8.50
N ASN A 312 13.00 3.70 -7.63
CA ASN A 312 13.76 4.76 -6.97
C ASN A 312 14.62 5.54 -7.96
N GLN A 313 15.30 4.85 -8.88
CA GLN A 313 16.05 5.51 -9.95
C GLN A 313 15.13 6.38 -10.82
N ARG A 314 13.92 5.90 -11.13
CA ARG A 314 12.93 6.67 -11.89
C ARG A 314 12.54 7.96 -11.16
N ARG A 315 12.32 7.87 -9.85
CA ARG A 315 12.05 9.06 -9.01
C ARG A 315 13.20 10.05 -9.05
N VAL A 316 14.44 9.58 -8.94
CA VAL A 316 15.64 10.41 -9.04
C VAL A 316 15.74 11.06 -10.43
N LEU A 317 15.46 10.33 -11.51
CA LEU A 317 15.47 10.87 -12.86
C LEU A 317 14.47 12.02 -13.04
N ILE A 318 13.27 11.90 -12.47
CA ILE A 318 12.25 12.97 -12.50
C ILE A 318 12.72 14.21 -11.71
N LEU A 319 13.34 14.00 -10.55
CA LEU A 319 13.91 15.12 -9.77
C LEU A 319 15.04 15.81 -10.52
N ASN A 320 15.94 15.03 -11.12
CA ASN A 320 17.03 15.54 -11.95
C ASN A 320 16.50 16.32 -13.16
N TRP A 321 15.42 15.85 -13.80
CA TRP A 321 14.75 16.58 -14.86
C TRP A 321 14.24 17.93 -14.38
N ALA A 322 13.52 17.98 -13.25
CA ALA A 322 13.00 19.23 -12.71
C ALA A 322 14.14 20.25 -12.43
N GLN A 323 15.27 19.77 -11.90
CA GLN A 323 16.45 20.59 -11.66
C GLN A 323 17.12 21.04 -12.97
N ALA A 324 17.32 20.13 -13.92
CA ALA A 324 17.93 20.42 -15.23
C ALA A 324 17.09 21.42 -16.03
N ARG A 325 15.75 21.25 -16.04
CA ARG A 325 14.81 22.18 -16.66
C ARG A 325 14.94 23.59 -16.05
N LYS A 326 14.97 23.70 -14.72
CA LYS A 326 15.14 25.00 -14.04
C LYS A 326 16.49 25.65 -14.39
N ALA A 327 17.58 24.88 -14.35
CA ALA A 327 18.91 25.38 -14.67
C ALA A 327 19.02 25.82 -16.13
N PHE A 328 18.42 25.05 -17.05
CA PHE A 328 18.38 25.39 -18.47
C PHE A 328 17.66 26.71 -18.71
N LEU A 329 16.48 26.89 -18.09
CA LEU A 329 15.70 28.13 -18.23
C LEU A 329 16.47 29.35 -17.75
N LEU A 330 17.12 29.25 -16.59
CA LEU A 330 17.96 30.33 -16.07
C LEU A 330 19.10 30.66 -17.04
N LYS A 331 19.79 29.64 -17.56
CA LYS A 331 20.89 29.83 -18.53
C LYS A 331 20.41 30.44 -19.84
N ALA A 332 19.26 30.01 -20.35
CA ALA A 332 18.67 30.56 -21.57
C ALA A 332 18.32 32.04 -21.41
N MET A 333 17.72 32.40 -20.27
CA MET A 333 17.41 33.80 -19.94
C MET A 333 18.67 34.66 -19.85
N THR A 334 19.75 34.17 -19.21
CA THR A 334 21.01 34.93 -19.13
C THR A 334 21.65 35.11 -20.50
N THR A 335 21.69 34.06 -21.33
CA THR A 335 22.28 34.14 -22.68
C THR A 335 21.51 35.10 -23.59
N VAL A 336 20.18 35.13 -23.50
CA VAL A 336 19.39 36.10 -24.27
C VAL A 336 19.58 37.52 -23.74
N ALA A 337 19.66 37.72 -22.42
CA ALA A 337 19.95 39.04 -21.85
C ALA A 337 21.32 39.56 -22.29
N GLU A 338 22.35 38.71 -22.33
CA GLU A 338 23.68 39.03 -22.85
C GLU A 338 23.62 39.40 -24.34
N ALA A 339 22.91 38.60 -25.15
CA ALA A 339 22.74 38.89 -26.57
C ALA A 339 21.98 40.20 -26.82
N SER A 340 20.94 40.49 -26.02
CA SER A 340 20.22 41.76 -26.08
C SER A 340 21.09 42.95 -25.73
N ALA A 341 21.92 42.84 -24.68
CA ALA A 341 22.86 43.90 -24.32
C ALA A 341 23.87 44.16 -25.45
N VAL A 342 24.40 43.10 -26.09
CA VAL A 342 25.29 43.24 -27.25
C VAL A 342 24.56 43.94 -28.41
N HIS A 343 23.35 43.50 -28.74
CA HIS A 343 22.55 44.11 -29.81
C HIS A 343 22.28 45.60 -29.58
N GLU A 344 21.92 45.98 -28.35
CA GLU A 344 21.71 47.39 -27.98
C GLU A 344 23.00 48.22 -28.16
N THR A 345 24.16 47.69 -27.74
CA THR A 345 25.44 48.38 -27.94
C THR A 345 25.78 48.52 -29.43
N GLU A 346 25.57 47.48 -30.23
CA GLU A 346 25.77 47.52 -31.69
C GLU A 346 24.86 48.55 -32.36
N ALA A 347 23.58 48.62 -31.95
CA ALA A 347 22.62 49.60 -32.46
C ALA A 347 23.06 51.05 -32.12
N VAL A 348 23.57 51.29 -30.91
CA VAL A 348 24.12 52.60 -30.51
C VAL A 348 25.35 52.95 -31.35
N PHE A 349 26.27 52.01 -31.56
CA PHE A 349 27.45 52.22 -32.42
C PHE A 349 27.05 52.49 -33.88
N ALA A 350 26.10 51.74 -34.44
CA ALA A 350 25.61 51.92 -35.80
C ALA A 350 24.96 53.30 -35.98
N ASN A 351 24.13 53.72 -35.03
CA ASN A 351 23.49 55.04 -35.04
C ASN A 351 24.54 56.18 -34.96
N THR A 352 25.55 56.02 -34.09
CA THR A 352 26.66 56.99 -33.98
C THR A 352 27.45 57.09 -35.29
N ARG A 353 27.73 55.95 -35.93
CA ARG A 353 28.41 55.90 -37.24
C ARG A 353 27.59 56.56 -38.34
N GLN A 354 26.28 56.33 -38.36
CA GLN A 354 25.37 56.96 -39.31
C GLN A 354 25.36 58.49 -39.15
N LYS A 355 25.20 59.00 -37.93
CA LYS A 355 25.28 60.44 -37.64
C LYS A 355 26.62 61.04 -38.09
N GLN A 356 27.72 60.33 -37.86
CA GLN A 356 29.04 60.79 -38.30
C GLN A 356 29.13 60.85 -39.83
N GLN A 357 28.57 59.87 -40.55
CA GLN A 357 28.51 59.87 -42.01
C GLN A 357 27.66 61.03 -42.55
N GLU A 358 26.51 61.31 -41.93
CA GLU A 358 25.65 62.45 -42.28
C GLU A 358 26.39 63.78 -42.10
N ILE A 359 27.06 63.98 -40.95
CA ILE A 359 27.88 65.18 -40.70
C ILE A 359 29.00 65.30 -41.75
N CYS A 360 29.69 64.21 -42.09
CA CYS A 360 30.73 64.23 -43.12
C CYS A 360 30.18 64.56 -44.52
N ALA A 361 28.98 64.10 -44.86
CA ALA A 361 28.31 64.42 -46.11
C ALA A 361 27.92 65.89 -46.18
N ASP A 362 27.33 66.43 -45.11
CA ASP A 362 26.97 67.85 -44.98
C ASP A 362 28.19 68.76 -45.07
N LEU A 363 29.31 68.38 -44.45
CA LEU A 363 30.56 69.12 -44.53
C LEU A 363 31.14 69.10 -45.96
N LYS A 364 31.05 67.97 -46.66
CA LYS A 364 31.47 67.88 -48.07
C LYS A 364 30.60 68.70 -49.01
N ALA A 365 29.30 68.83 -48.75
CA ALA A 365 28.38 69.61 -49.58
C ALA A 365 28.56 71.15 -49.41
N LYS A 366 29.26 71.57 -48.35
CA LYS A 366 29.54 72.99 -48.05
C LYS A 366 30.89 73.49 -48.60
N VAL A 367 31.71 72.59 -49.17
CA VAL A 367 32.98 72.88 -49.86
C VAL A 367 32.75 72.75 -51.36
#